data_AF-A0A7R8X2J6-F1
#
_entry.id   AF-A0A7R8X2J6-F1
#
_cell.length_a   1.000
_cell.length_b   1.000
_cell.length_c   1.000
_cell.angle_alpha   90.00
_cell.angle_beta   90.00
_cell.angle_gamma   90.00
#
_symmetry.space_group_name_H-M   'P 1'
#
loop_
_entity.id
_entity.type
_entity.pdbx_description
1 polymer ?
#
loop_
_entity_poly.entity_id
_entity_poly.type
_entity_poly.pdbx_seq_one_letter_code
_entity_poly.pdbx_strand_id
1 'polypeptide(L)'
;MVGIHTGGAWLAQKLHEMLALETPLGALDISFYRDDFTRKGINPEVKPSNLPFDVNGSNILLIDDVLHTGRTIRAAMNEIFDYGRPASIALIALAERNGRELPIEPTIVGEHFNLSPDQHIKLHGPDPLKLEILEK
;
A
#
# COMPACT_ATOMS: atom_id res chain seq x y z
N MET A 1 5.50 5.12 -10.01
CA MET A 1 5.20 4.84 -8.59
C MET A 1 3.74 4.39 -8.51
N VAL A 2 3.39 3.49 -7.59
CA VAL A 2 2.04 2.95 -7.45
C VAL A 2 1.65 2.95 -5.97
N GLY A 3 0.65 3.73 -5.60
CA GLY A 3 0.14 3.77 -4.22
C GLY A 3 -1.02 2.80 -3.99
N ILE A 4 -1.00 2.09 -2.86
CA ILE A 4 -2.13 1.25 -2.46
C ILE A 4 -3.18 2.11 -1.73
N HIS A 5 -4.44 2.00 -2.12
CA HIS A 5 -5.51 2.75 -1.47
C HIS A 5 -5.76 2.24 -0.02
N THR A 6 -6.03 3.13 0.94
CA THR A 6 -6.14 4.59 0.80
C THR A 6 -4.84 5.32 1.15
N GLY A 7 -4.23 5.02 2.30
CA GLY A 7 -3.11 5.80 2.83
C GLY A 7 -1.84 5.73 1.98
N GLY A 8 -1.52 4.57 1.40
CA GLY A 8 -0.41 4.42 0.45
C GLY A 8 -0.54 5.32 -0.78
N ALA A 9 -1.75 5.57 -1.27
CA ALA A 9 -2.00 6.49 -2.37
C ALA A 9 -1.74 7.96 -1.97
N TRP A 10 -2.14 8.38 -0.77
CA TRP A 10 -1.81 9.73 -0.28
C TRP A 10 -0.31 9.92 -0.11
N LEU A 11 0.36 8.91 0.45
CA LEU A 11 1.81 8.90 0.61
C LEU A 11 2.53 8.94 -0.74
N ALA A 12 2.09 8.14 -1.72
CA ALA A 12 2.67 8.11 -3.05
C ALA A 12 2.54 9.47 -3.75
N GLN A 13 1.38 10.14 -3.65
CA GLN A 13 1.19 11.49 -4.17
C GLN A 13 2.17 12.47 -3.52
N LYS A 14 2.30 12.45 -2.19
CA LYS A 14 3.21 13.36 -1.48
C LYS A 14 4.68 13.14 -1.85
N LEU A 15 5.11 11.87 -1.93
CA LEU A 15 6.47 11.52 -2.36
C LEU A 15 6.74 11.92 -3.81
N HIS A 16 5.76 11.72 -4.69
CA HIS A 16 5.85 12.07 -6.10
C HIS A 16 6.06 13.58 -6.29
N GLU A 17 5.31 14.40 -5.56
CA GLU A 17 5.49 15.86 -5.50
C GLU A 17 6.85 16.27 -4.91
N MET A 18 7.24 15.70 -3.76
CA MET A 18 8.49 16.03 -3.08
C MET A 18 9.73 15.70 -3.91
N LEU A 19 9.66 14.62 -4.70
CA LEU A 19 10.74 14.17 -5.58
C LEU A 19 10.66 14.81 -6.99
N ALA A 20 9.66 15.66 -7.24
CA ALA A 20 9.40 16.29 -8.53
C ALA A 20 9.41 15.27 -9.71
N LEU A 21 8.77 14.12 -9.51
CA LEU A 21 8.72 13.08 -10.53
C LEU A 21 7.74 13.48 -11.64
N GLU A 22 8.12 13.25 -12.90
CA GLU A 22 7.24 13.51 -14.06
C GLU A 22 6.57 12.23 -14.59
N THR A 23 7.00 11.06 -14.11
CA THR A 23 6.45 9.77 -14.54
C THR A 23 5.01 9.60 -14.06
N PRO A 24 4.14 8.86 -14.78
CA PRO A 24 2.77 8.63 -14.34
C PRO A 24 2.69 7.99 -12.94
N LEU A 25 1.76 8.48 -12.12
CA LEU A 25 1.44 7.93 -10.81
C LEU A 25 0.26 6.96 -10.94
N GLY A 26 0.47 5.72 -10.51
CA GLY A 26 -0.57 4.71 -10.44
C GLY A 26 -1.18 4.60 -9.05
N ALA A 27 -2.37 4.00 -8.99
CA ALA A 27 -3.04 3.66 -7.74
C ALA A 27 -3.72 2.29 -7.84
N LEU A 28 -3.65 1.50 -6.78
CA LEU A 28 -4.31 0.19 -6.68
C LEU A 28 -5.40 0.23 -5.61
N ASP A 29 -6.58 -0.27 -5.92
CA ASP A 29 -7.65 -0.53 -4.96
C ASP A 29 -7.87 -2.05 -4.79
N ILE A 30 -7.16 -2.60 -3.81
CA ILE A 30 -7.22 -4.02 -3.46
C ILE A 30 -8.38 -4.36 -2.50
N SER A 31 -9.37 -3.48 -2.34
CA SER A 31 -10.50 -3.69 -1.41
C SER A 31 -11.24 -5.00 -1.67
N PHE A 32 -11.19 -5.51 -2.91
CA PHE A 32 -11.78 -6.80 -3.30
C PHE A 32 -11.02 -8.02 -2.76
N TYR A 33 -9.72 -7.91 -2.51
CA TYR A 33 -8.84 -9.02 -2.09
C TYR A 33 -8.72 -9.17 -0.56
N ARG A 34 -9.47 -8.40 0.22
CA ARG A 34 -9.53 -8.58 1.67
C ARG A 34 -10.38 -9.83 1.97
N ASP A 35 -9.70 -10.90 2.38
CA ASP A 35 -10.25 -12.17 2.88
C ASP A 35 -11.37 -11.98 3.96
N ASP A 36 -11.50 -10.78 4.54
CA ASP A 36 -12.42 -10.46 5.64
C ASP A 36 -13.88 -10.15 5.22
N PHE A 37 -14.17 -9.87 3.95
CA PHE A 37 -15.51 -9.39 3.55
C PHE A 37 -16.59 -10.48 3.45
N THR A 38 -16.21 -11.76 3.38
CA THR A 38 -17.18 -12.87 3.45
C THR A 38 -17.92 -12.93 4.79
N ARG A 39 -17.42 -12.25 5.84
CA ARG A 39 -18.05 -12.25 7.18
C ARG A 39 -19.02 -11.09 7.46
N LYS A 40 -19.07 -10.03 6.64
CA LYS A 40 -19.84 -8.81 6.99
C LYS A 40 -20.90 -8.34 5.99
N GLY A 41 -21.04 -8.98 4.82
CA GLY A 41 -22.16 -8.69 3.89
C GLY A 41 -22.20 -7.25 3.35
N ILE A 42 -21.07 -6.54 3.42
CA ILE A 42 -20.91 -5.20 2.83
C ILE A 42 -20.29 -5.39 1.46
N ASN A 43 -20.95 -4.95 0.40
CA ASN A 43 -20.33 -4.79 -0.91
C ASN A 43 -19.47 -3.53 -0.87
N PRO A 44 -18.12 -3.63 -0.80
CA PRO A 44 -17.29 -2.44 -0.93
C PRO A 44 -17.53 -1.84 -2.32
N GLU A 45 -17.70 -0.52 -2.40
CA GLU A 45 -17.60 0.20 -3.67
C GLU A 45 -16.17 0.01 -4.19
N VAL A 46 -16.00 -0.90 -5.15
CA VAL A 46 -14.72 -1.16 -5.80
C VAL A 46 -14.39 0.07 -6.65
N LYS A 47 -13.37 0.84 -6.29
CA LYS A 47 -12.81 1.81 -7.22
C LYS A 47 -11.87 1.06 -8.17
N PRO A 48 -11.86 1.39 -9.47
CA PRO A 48 -10.96 0.74 -10.39
C PRO A 48 -9.52 1.14 -10.07
N SER A 49 -8.64 0.14 -9.97
CA SER A 49 -7.21 0.36 -10.03
C SER A 49 -6.83 1.05 -11.34
N ASN A 50 -5.87 1.97 -11.27
CA ASN A 50 -5.41 2.76 -12.39
C ASN A 50 -3.89 2.71 -12.46
N LEU A 51 -3.38 2.00 -13.47
CA LEU A 51 -1.96 1.98 -13.82
C LEU A 51 -1.81 2.66 -15.20
N PRO A 52 -1.59 4.00 -15.25
CA PRO A 52 -1.57 4.78 -16.49
C PRO A 52 -0.26 4.64 -17.28
N PHE A 53 0.33 3.44 -17.28
CA PHE A 53 1.59 3.12 -17.91
C PHE A 53 1.63 1.62 -18.26
N ASP A 54 2.52 1.22 -19.18
CA ASP A 54 2.73 -0.20 -19.49
C ASP A 54 3.47 -0.87 -18.33
N VAL A 55 2.87 -1.93 -17.78
CA VAL A 55 3.44 -2.71 -16.68
C VAL A 55 4.56 -3.61 -17.18
N ASN A 56 4.57 -4.03 -18.44
CA ASN A 56 5.54 -4.99 -18.96
C ASN A 56 6.97 -4.43 -18.93
N GLY A 57 7.88 -5.14 -18.25
CA GLY A 57 9.27 -4.74 -18.10
C GLY A 57 9.50 -3.49 -17.22
N SER A 58 8.46 -2.96 -16.59
CA SER A 58 8.56 -1.77 -15.73
C SER A 58 9.18 -2.08 -14.37
N ASN A 59 9.86 -1.09 -13.76
CA ASN A 59 10.30 -1.14 -12.37
C ASN A 59 9.28 -0.39 -11.51
N ILE A 60 8.56 -1.10 -10.66
CA ILE A 60 7.46 -0.54 -9.88
C ILE A 60 7.92 -0.25 -8.44
N LEU A 61 7.74 1.00 -8.01
CA LEU A 61 7.77 1.37 -6.59
C LEU A 61 6.34 1.24 -6.05
N LEU A 62 6.09 0.21 -5.25
CA LEU A 62 4.80 -0.04 -4.60
C LEU A 62 4.81 0.62 -3.22
N ILE A 63 3.86 1.53 -2.99
CA ILE A 63 3.84 2.40 -1.81
C ILE A 63 2.67 2.00 -0.91
N ASP A 64 2.95 1.72 0.36
CA ASP A 64 1.96 1.45 1.40
C ASP A 64 2.17 2.37 2.61
N ASP A 65 1.12 2.64 3.36
CA ASP A 65 1.26 3.43 4.59
C ASP A 65 1.84 2.60 5.73
N VAL A 66 1.29 1.41 5.98
CA VAL A 66 1.66 0.56 7.11
C VAL A 66 1.76 -0.90 6.67
N LEU A 67 2.97 -1.44 6.65
CA LEU A 67 3.16 -2.88 6.55
C LEU A 67 2.85 -3.57 7.88
N HIS A 68 1.91 -4.51 7.85
CA HIS A 68 1.55 -5.37 8.98
C HIS A 68 1.68 -6.86 8.63
N THR A 69 0.59 -7.54 8.25
CA THR A 69 0.62 -9.00 7.98
C THR A 69 1.24 -9.37 6.64
N GLY A 70 1.31 -8.41 5.71
CA GLY A 70 1.74 -8.60 4.32
C GLY A 70 0.62 -8.94 3.34
N ARG A 71 -0.62 -9.20 3.79
CA ARG A 71 -1.73 -9.61 2.92
C ARG A 71 -2.12 -8.54 1.88
N THR A 72 -2.13 -7.27 2.29
CA THR A 72 -2.32 -6.10 1.42
C THR A 72 -1.32 -6.12 0.28
N ILE A 73 -0.03 -6.28 0.58
CA ILE A 73 1.03 -6.29 -0.43
C ILE A 73 0.90 -7.50 -1.36
N ARG A 74 0.61 -8.69 -0.84
CA ARG A 74 0.37 -9.88 -1.68
C ARG A 74 -0.75 -9.64 -2.69
N ALA A 75 -1.86 -9.04 -2.25
CA ALA A 75 -2.98 -8.70 -3.12
C ALA A 75 -2.59 -7.67 -4.18
N ALA A 76 -1.89 -6.61 -3.79
CA ALA A 76 -1.40 -5.59 -4.71
C ALA A 76 -0.44 -6.16 -5.77
N MET A 77 0.44 -7.09 -5.37
CA MET A 77 1.30 -7.80 -6.32
C MET A 77 0.48 -8.60 -7.33
N ASN A 78 -0.49 -9.40 -6.88
CA ASN A 78 -1.36 -10.15 -7.78
C ASN A 78 -2.04 -9.24 -8.80
N GLU A 79 -2.60 -8.12 -8.32
CA GLU A 79 -3.26 -7.14 -9.18
C GLU A 79 -2.28 -6.54 -10.20
N ILE A 80 -1.06 -6.16 -9.81
CA ILE A 80 -0.03 -5.73 -10.78
C ILE A 80 0.22 -6.80 -11.84
N PHE A 81 0.28 -8.08 -11.45
CA PHE A 81 0.47 -9.19 -12.37
C PHE A 81 -0.77 -9.46 -13.26
N ASP A 82 -1.95 -8.98 -12.91
CA ASP A 82 -3.12 -9.00 -13.80
C ASP A 82 -2.99 -7.97 -14.93
N TYR A 83 -2.28 -6.86 -14.72
CA TYR A 83 -2.02 -5.82 -15.73
C TYR A 83 -0.80 -6.12 -16.61
N GLY A 84 0.15 -6.94 -16.17
CA GLY A 84 1.33 -7.27 -16.97
C GLY A 84 2.43 -8.01 -16.22
N ARG A 85 3.67 -7.92 -16.72
CA ARG A 85 4.85 -8.56 -16.12
C ARG A 85 5.94 -7.50 -15.84
N PRO A 86 6.00 -6.91 -14.63
CA PRO A 86 7.04 -5.95 -14.30
C PRO A 86 8.41 -6.63 -14.23
N ALA A 87 9.48 -5.86 -14.49
CA ALA A 87 10.86 -6.32 -14.30
C ALA A 87 11.23 -6.41 -12.81
N SER A 88 10.70 -5.50 -11.99
CA SER A 88 10.87 -5.52 -10.54
C SER A 88 9.73 -4.81 -9.82
N ILE A 89 9.51 -5.19 -8.56
CA ILE A 89 8.62 -4.49 -7.63
C ILE A 89 9.42 -4.25 -6.34
N ALA A 90 9.60 -2.98 -5.96
CA ALA A 90 10.19 -2.59 -4.68
C ALA A 90 9.09 -2.04 -3.76
N LEU A 91 8.97 -2.59 -2.56
CA LEU A 91 8.00 -2.16 -1.56
C LEU A 91 8.58 -1.01 -0.73
N ILE A 92 7.86 0.10 -0.66
CA ILE A 92 8.17 1.26 0.17
C ILE A 92 7.02 1.42 1.17
N ALA A 93 7.30 1.33 2.46
CA ALA A 93 6.31 1.53 3.52
C ALA A 93 6.69 2.74 4.37
N LEU A 94 5.72 3.59 4.75
CA LEU A 94 6.00 4.63 5.73
C LEU A 94 6.32 4.03 7.10
N ALA A 95 5.54 3.04 7.52
CA ALA A 95 5.74 2.32 8.76
C ALA A 95 5.71 0.80 8.55
N GLU A 96 6.49 0.08 9.35
CA GLU A 96 6.34 -1.35 9.55
C GLU A 96 6.02 -1.65 11.02
N ARG A 97 5.05 -2.52 11.27
CA ARG A 97 4.77 -3.03 12.62
C ARG A 97 4.99 -4.53 12.75
N ASN A 98 5.18 -5.00 13.97
CA ASN A 98 5.21 -6.42 14.31
C ASN A 98 3.93 -7.17 13.86
N GLY A 99 4.07 -8.46 13.58
CA GLY A 99 2.96 -9.34 13.18
C GLY A 99 2.93 -9.75 11.70
N ARG A 100 4.08 -9.82 11.01
CA ARG A 100 4.16 -10.39 9.65
C ARG A 100 3.65 -11.84 9.65
N GLU A 101 2.75 -12.14 8.71
CA GLU A 101 2.24 -13.50 8.47
C GLU A 101 2.74 -14.08 7.15
N LEU A 102 3.20 -13.21 6.25
CA LEU A 102 3.77 -13.55 4.95
C LEU A 102 5.26 -13.16 4.92
N PRO A 103 6.09 -13.85 4.13
CA PRO A 103 7.51 -13.53 3.95
C PRO A 103 7.69 -12.31 3.02
N ILE A 104 7.08 -11.18 3.40
CA ILE A 104 7.11 -9.91 2.67
C ILE A 104 7.80 -8.89 3.55
N GLU A 105 8.83 -8.24 3.01
CA GLU A 105 9.64 -7.23 3.68
C GLU A 105 9.71 -5.98 2.79
N PRO A 106 9.67 -4.77 3.36
CA PRO A 106 9.81 -3.56 2.57
C PRO A 106 11.26 -3.39 2.13
N THR A 107 11.45 -2.96 0.89
CA THR A 107 12.75 -2.53 0.38
C THR A 107 13.21 -1.26 1.11
N ILE A 108 12.28 -0.36 1.41
CA ILE A 108 12.50 0.86 2.19
C ILE A 108 11.35 1.01 3.18
N VAL A 109 11.70 1.31 4.43
CA VAL A 109 10.76 1.61 5.51
C VAL A 109 11.15 2.93 6.17
N GLY A 110 10.15 3.78 6.45
CA GLY A 110 10.38 5.03 7.18
C GLY A 110 10.71 4.78 8.65
N GLU A 111 9.85 4.03 9.34
CA GLU A 111 10.02 3.72 10.76
C GLU A 111 9.48 2.33 11.13
N HIS A 112 10.14 1.66 12.08
CA HIS A 112 9.68 0.40 12.64
C HIS A 112 9.01 0.61 13.99
N PHE A 113 7.85 -0.01 14.18
CA PHE A 113 7.08 0.04 15.42
C PHE A 113 6.93 -1.36 16.02
N ASN A 114 7.14 -1.46 17.33
CA ASN A 114 6.77 -2.64 18.11
C ASN A 114 5.55 -2.28 18.96
N LEU A 115 4.37 -2.69 18.50
CA LEU A 115 3.08 -2.36 19.09
C LEU A 115 2.53 -3.53 19.90
N SER A 116 1.84 -3.20 20.98
CA SER A 116 1.04 -4.17 21.73
C SER A 116 -0.16 -4.67 20.89
N PRO A 117 -0.73 -5.86 21.18
CA PRO A 117 -1.85 -6.41 20.40
C PRO A 117 -3.11 -5.53 20.33
N ASP A 118 -3.31 -4.67 21.32
CA ASP A 118 -4.38 -3.68 21.45
C ASP A 118 -4.07 -2.35 20.73
N GLN A 119 -2.82 -2.15 20.31
CA GLN A 119 -2.41 -0.97 19.58
C GLN A 119 -2.48 -1.19 18.07
N HIS A 120 -2.90 -0.14 17.36
CA HIS A 120 -2.83 -0.07 15.91
C HIS A 120 -2.30 1.29 15.47
N ILE A 121 -1.66 1.32 14.31
CA ILE A 121 -1.14 2.54 13.72
C ILE A 121 -2.00 2.91 12.53
N LYS A 122 -2.31 4.19 12.39
CA LYS A 122 -3.16 4.72 11.34
C LYS A 122 -2.56 5.98 10.75
N LEU A 123 -2.54 6.05 9.43
CA LEU A 123 -2.24 7.28 8.72
C LEU A 123 -3.54 8.07 8.50
N HIS A 124 -3.55 9.32 8.97
CA HIS A 124 -4.55 10.34 8.69
C HIS A 124 -4.04 11.24 7.56
N GLY A 125 -4.93 11.73 6.70
CA GLY A 125 -4.56 12.47 5.50
C GLY A 125 -5.76 12.93 4.69
N PRO A 126 -5.55 13.51 3.48
CA PRO A 126 -4.25 13.65 2.80
C PRO A 126 -3.40 14.87 3.21
N ASP A 127 -3.98 15.90 3.84
CA ASP A 127 -3.24 17.07 4.33
C ASP A 127 -3.84 17.60 5.65
N PRO A 128 -3.10 17.56 6.78
CA PRO A 128 -1.76 17.00 6.92
C PRO A 128 -1.76 15.46 6.89
N LEU A 129 -0.68 14.88 6.38
CA LEU A 129 -0.36 13.49 6.68
C LEU A 129 0.09 13.39 8.14
N LYS A 130 -0.66 12.64 8.96
CA LYS A 130 -0.35 12.42 10.38
C LYS A 130 -0.44 10.93 10.70
N LEU A 131 0.67 10.35 11.13
CA LEU A 131 0.71 8.99 11.63
C LEU A 131 0.36 9.00 13.14
N GLU A 132 -0.55 8.13 13.56
CA GLU A 132 -1.03 8.06 14.95
C GLU A 132 -1.12 6.61 15.42
N ILE A 133 -0.64 6.36 16.65
CA ILE A 133 -0.84 5.10 17.34
C ILE A 133 -2.11 5.23 18.19
N LEU A 134 -3.02 4.28 18.01
CA LEU A 134 -4.34 4.24 18.62
C LEU A 134 -4.45 2.98 19.49
N GLU A 135 -4.99 3.14 20.69
CA GLU A 135 -5.33 2.05 21.60
C GLU A 135 -6.80 1.62 21.39
N LYS A 136 -7.09 0.34 21.50
CA LYS A 136 -8.44 -0.22 21.37
C LYS A 136 -9.23 -0.18 22.66
#